data_AF-A0A538IQ37-F1
#
_entry.id   AF-A0A538IQ37-F1
#
_cell.length_a   1.000
_cell.length_b   1.000
_cell.length_c   1.000
_cell.angle_alpha   90.00
_cell.angle_beta   90.00
_cell.angle_gamma   90.00
#
_symmetry.space_group_name_H-M   'P 1'
#
loop_
_entity.id
_entity.type
_entity.pdbx_description
1 polymer ?
#
loop_
_entity_poly.entity_id
_entity_poly.type
_entity_poly.pdbx_seq_one_letter_code
_entity_poly.pdbx_strand_id
1 'polypeptide(L)'
;MGSGLAVLHGWYITPRRMLAGAERPDPADFRPQQRDLYVAAGDTGYWQGAVRDEDDPLRAGLQDALAERTPIAVDVLYADHEGGQRTISRFGILPVEDGGVEWTCNVLRHWRLDGINPREP
;
A
#
# COMPACT_ATOMS: atom_id res chain seq x y z
N MET A 1 -8.58 -3.57 -26.65
CA MET A 1 -8.63 -3.09 -25.26
C MET A 1 -7.95 -4.14 -24.42
N GLY A 2 -6.82 -3.82 -23.78
CA GLY A 2 -6.16 -4.77 -22.90
C GLY A 2 -7.05 -5.01 -21.68
N SER A 3 -7.39 -6.26 -21.41
CA SER A 3 -8.04 -6.67 -20.16
C SER A 3 -7.03 -6.52 -19.03
N GLY A 4 -6.78 -5.28 -18.59
CA GLY A 4 -5.81 -5.02 -17.53
C GLY A 4 -6.21 -5.81 -16.29
N LEU A 5 -5.36 -6.73 -15.87
CA LEU A 5 -5.55 -7.55 -14.68
C LEU A 5 -4.38 -7.26 -13.76
N ALA A 6 -4.64 -6.64 -12.62
CA ALA A 6 -3.63 -6.36 -11.62
C ALA A 6 -3.47 -7.58 -10.70
N VAL A 7 -2.22 -7.99 -10.48
CA VAL A 7 -1.83 -9.07 -9.56
C VAL A 7 -1.07 -8.47 -8.39
N LEU A 8 -1.63 -8.57 -7.18
CA LEU A 8 -0.98 -8.07 -5.96
C LEU A 8 0.17 -9.01 -5.57
N HIS A 9 1.38 -8.46 -5.46
CA HIS A 9 2.58 -9.21 -5.09
C HIS A 9 2.96 -9.06 -3.62
N GLY A 10 2.73 -7.89 -3.04
CA GLY A 10 3.12 -7.66 -1.66
C GLY A 10 2.69 -6.30 -1.13
N TRP A 11 3.02 -6.08 0.13
CA TRP A 11 2.68 -4.87 0.84
C TRP A 11 3.77 -4.44 1.82
N TYR A 12 3.84 -3.14 2.06
CA TYR A 12 4.75 -2.52 3.02
C TYR A 12 3.98 -1.49 3.84
N ILE A 13 4.16 -1.47 5.15
CA ILE A 13 3.51 -0.49 6.03
C ILE A 13 4.57 0.45 6.58
N THR A 14 4.27 1.74 6.54
CA THR A 14 5.03 2.76 7.27
C THR A 14 4.18 3.28 8.43
N PRO A 15 4.46 2.83 9.66
CA PRO A 15 3.85 3.43 10.84
C PRO A 15 4.38 4.86 11.03
N ARG A 16 3.48 5.83 11.25
CA ARG A 16 3.82 7.17 11.78
C ARG A 16 4.68 8.08 10.89
N ARG A 17 4.70 7.90 9.56
CA ARG A 17 5.37 8.84 8.65
C ARG A 17 4.57 9.10 7.37
N MET A 18 3.63 10.03 7.45
CA MET A 18 3.15 10.72 6.25
C MET A 18 3.85 12.06 6.12
N LEU A 19 4.94 12.07 5.37
CA LEU A 19 5.53 13.30 4.88
C LEU A 19 5.32 13.36 3.37
N ALA A 20 4.77 14.49 2.91
CA ALA A 20 4.99 14.94 1.55
C ALA A 20 6.51 14.91 1.29
N GLY A 21 6.96 14.08 0.36
CA GLY A 21 8.39 13.84 0.09
C GLY A 21 8.95 12.50 0.58
N ALA A 22 8.16 11.64 1.22
CA ALA A 22 8.62 10.29 1.57
C ALA A 22 9.00 9.49 0.31
N GLU A 23 10.21 8.93 0.33
CA GLU A 23 10.74 8.09 -0.74
C GLU A 23 9.87 6.86 -0.99
N ARG A 24 9.95 6.36 -2.21
CA ARG A 24 9.35 5.08 -2.61
C ARG A 24 10.05 3.95 -1.82
N PRO A 25 9.33 3.02 -1.19
CA PRO A 25 9.97 1.87 -0.53
C PRO A 25 10.66 0.96 -1.55
N ASP A 26 11.72 0.27 -1.12
CA ASP A 26 12.40 -0.75 -1.93
C ASP A 26 11.45 -1.95 -2.12
N PRO A 27 11.24 -2.47 -3.35
CA PRO A 27 10.38 -3.63 -3.56
C PRO A 27 10.85 -4.87 -2.78
N ALA A 28 12.13 -4.96 -2.43
CA ALA A 28 12.68 -6.06 -1.64
C ALA A 28 12.19 -6.06 -0.18
N ASP A 29 11.73 -4.91 0.34
CA ASP A 29 11.22 -4.79 1.71
C ASP A 29 9.75 -5.20 1.84
N PHE A 30 9.07 -5.47 0.71
CA PHE A 30 7.65 -5.80 0.71
C PHE A 30 7.43 -7.20 1.27
N ARG A 31 6.45 -7.32 2.15
CA ARG A 31 5.94 -8.60 2.62
C ARG A 31 5.15 -9.25 1.48
N PRO A 32 5.44 -10.52 1.13
CA PRO A 32 4.67 -11.22 0.11
C PRO A 32 3.18 -11.28 0.45
N GLN A 33 2.36 -11.13 -0.57
CA GLN A 33 0.93 -11.32 -0.44
C GLN A 33 0.63 -12.82 -0.23
N GLN A 34 -0.14 -13.15 0.80
CA GLN A 34 -0.48 -14.56 1.11
C GLN A 34 -1.53 -15.16 0.16
N ARG A 35 -2.20 -14.32 -0.64
CA ARG A 35 -3.27 -14.69 -1.55
C ARG A 35 -3.12 -13.96 -2.87
N ASP A 36 -3.16 -14.69 -3.98
CA ASP A 36 -3.22 -14.06 -5.29
C ASP A 36 -4.57 -13.35 -5.45
N LEU A 37 -4.52 -12.04 -5.63
CA LEU A 37 -5.67 -11.19 -5.86
C LEU A 37 -5.56 -10.59 -7.25
N TYR A 38 -6.49 -10.98 -8.11
CA TYR A 38 -6.61 -10.52 -9.48
C TYR A 38 -7.72 -9.48 -9.57
N VAL A 39 -7.39 -8.27 -10.01
CA VAL A 39 -8.33 -7.16 -10.13
C VAL A 39 -8.46 -6.75 -11.59
N ALA A 40 -9.64 -6.92 -12.17
CA ALA A 40 -9.90 -6.53 -13.54
C ALA A 40 -9.96 -5.00 -13.70
N ALA A 41 -9.72 -4.51 -14.91
CA ALA A 41 -9.74 -3.09 -15.21
C ALA A 41 -11.13 -2.48 -14.97
N GLY A 42 -11.19 -1.44 -14.14
CA GLY A 42 -12.43 -0.76 -13.77
C GLY A 42 -13.19 -1.41 -12.61
N ASP A 43 -12.75 -2.58 -12.14
CA ASP A 43 -13.34 -3.24 -10.98
C ASP A 43 -12.73 -2.77 -9.66
N THR A 44 -13.48 -2.97 -8.58
CA THR A 44 -13.01 -2.73 -7.21
C THR A 44 -12.29 -3.96 -6.68
N GLY A 45 -11.03 -3.79 -6.32
CA GLY A 45 -10.25 -4.79 -5.59
C GLY A 45 -10.23 -4.53 -4.08
N TYR A 46 -9.56 -5.42 -3.35
CA TYR A 46 -9.16 -5.18 -1.97
C TYR A 46 -7.73 -5.65 -1.75
N TRP A 47 -7.11 -5.15 -0.69
CA TRP A 47 -5.85 -5.67 -0.16
C TRP A 47 -6.11 -6.27 1.23
N GLN A 48 -5.38 -7.33 1.57
CA GLN A 48 -5.42 -7.91 2.91
C GLN A 48 -3.99 -8.22 3.36
N GLY A 49 -3.54 -7.56 4.43
CA GLY A 49 -2.30 -7.86 5.15
C GLY A 49 -2.60 -8.28 6.60
N ALA A 50 -1.64 -8.96 7.22
CA ALA A 50 -1.74 -9.35 8.63
C ALA A 50 -0.39 -9.25 9.32
N VAL A 51 -0.41 -8.77 10.57
CA VAL A 51 0.71 -8.79 11.52
C VAL A 51 0.24 -9.65 12.68
N ARG A 52 0.81 -10.84 12.85
CA ARG A 52 0.32 -11.86 13.80
C ARG A 52 1.32 -12.17 14.91
N ASP A 53 2.58 -12.30 14.55
CA ASP A 53 3.63 -12.72 15.47
C ASP A 53 3.89 -11.63 16.53
N GLU A 54 4.25 -12.04 17.75
CA GLU A 54 4.48 -11.11 18.86
C GLU A 54 5.77 -10.30 18.68
N ASP A 55 6.75 -10.89 18.02
CA ASP A 55 8.06 -10.32 17.72
C ASP A 55 8.12 -9.64 16.34
N ASP A 56 6.99 -9.54 15.63
CA ASP A 56 6.93 -8.84 14.35
C ASP A 56 7.34 -7.36 14.53
N PRO A 57 8.39 -6.87 13.85
CA PRO A 57 8.90 -5.51 14.01
C PRO A 57 7.86 -4.40 13.75
N LEU A 58 6.82 -4.66 12.95
CA LEU A 58 5.76 -3.68 12.68
C LEU A 58 4.74 -3.58 13.82
N ARG A 59 4.63 -4.60 14.67
CA ARG A 59 3.54 -4.73 15.64
C ARG A 59 3.50 -3.56 16.62
N ALA A 60 4.61 -3.24 17.27
CA ALA A 60 4.67 -2.15 18.24
C ALA A 60 4.31 -0.80 17.59
N GLY A 61 4.93 -0.48 16.45
CA GLY A 61 4.66 0.79 15.75
C GLY A 61 3.22 0.92 15.25
N LEU A 62 2.60 -0.18 14.80
CA LEU A 62 1.18 -0.21 14.43
C LEU A 62 0.27 -0.03 15.65
N GLN A 63 0.57 -0.70 16.77
CA GLN A 63 -0.20 -0.55 18.01
C GLN A 63 -0.15 0.89 18.51
N ASP A 64 1.03 1.50 18.54
CA ASP A 64 1.21 2.91 18.91
C ASP A 64 0.43 3.83 17.97
N ALA A 65 0.50 3.60 16.65
CA ALA A 65 -0.20 4.43 15.68
C ALA A 65 -1.73 4.36 15.83
N LEU A 66 -2.27 3.17 16.10
CA LEU A 66 -3.70 2.96 16.34
C LEU A 66 -4.15 3.55 17.68
N ALA A 67 -3.36 3.37 18.74
CA ALA A 67 -3.65 3.89 20.06
C ALA A 67 -3.62 5.42 20.09
N GLU A 68 -2.63 6.03 19.44
CA GLU A 68 -2.46 7.48 19.35
C GLU A 68 -3.27 8.12 18.20
N ARG A 69 -3.95 7.31 17.38
CA ARG A 69 -4.71 7.77 16.20
C ARG A 69 -3.85 8.64 15.30
N THR A 70 -2.71 8.11 14.88
CA THR A 70 -1.82 8.78 13.92
C THR A 70 -1.96 8.16 12.53
N PRO A 71 -1.73 8.93 11.44
CA PRO A 71 -1.81 8.39 10.09
C PRO A 71 -0.86 7.21 9.83
N ILE A 72 -1.33 6.24 9.06
CA ILE A 72 -0.58 5.05 8.63
C ILE A 72 -0.56 5.01 7.10
N ALA A 73 0.60 4.69 6.51
CA ALA A 73 0.70 4.44 5.08
C ALA A 73 0.81 2.95 4.79
N VAL A 74 0.06 2.49 3.78
CA VAL A 74 0.19 1.15 3.20
C VAL A 74 0.61 1.30 1.74
N ASP A 75 1.75 0.73 1.40
CA ASP A 75 2.22 0.62 0.03
C ASP A 75 1.88 -0.77 -0.50
N VAL A 76 1.23 -0.84 -1.67
CA VAL A 76 0.87 -2.10 -2.33
C VAL A 76 1.66 -2.22 -3.63
N LEU A 77 2.40 -3.32 -3.77
CA LEU A 77 3.13 -3.68 -4.99
C LEU A 77 2.28 -4.64 -5.83
N TYR A 78 2.05 -4.29 -7.09
CA TYR A 78 1.33 -5.12 -8.04
C TYR A 78 1.91 -4.98 -9.45
N ALA A 79 1.63 -5.95 -10.30
CA ALA A 79 1.97 -5.94 -11.73
C ALA A 79 0.73 -6.25 -12.56
N ASP A 80 0.86 -6.14 -13.88
CA ASP A 80 -0.10 -6.80 -14.76
C ASP A 80 0.07 -8.33 -14.72
N HIS A 81 -0.90 -9.06 -15.28
CA HIS A 81 -0.87 -10.52 -15.35
C HIS A 81 0.30 -11.14 -16.12
N GLU A 82 1.03 -10.35 -16.93
CA GLU A 82 2.25 -10.80 -17.61
C GLU A 82 3.49 -10.54 -16.75
N GLY A 83 3.33 -9.98 -15.55
CA GLY A 83 4.41 -9.59 -14.64
C GLY A 83 5.07 -8.26 -15.00
N GLY A 84 4.52 -7.54 -16.00
CA GLY A 84 4.98 -6.23 -16.43
C GLY A 84 4.34 -5.08 -15.66
N GLN A 85 4.80 -3.86 -15.94
CA GLN A 85 4.24 -2.61 -15.39
C GLN A 85 4.14 -2.61 -13.86
N ARG A 86 5.16 -3.15 -13.18
CA ARG A 86 5.19 -3.19 -11.72
C ARG A 86 5.01 -1.78 -11.18
N THR A 87 4.08 -1.66 -10.25
CA THR A 87 3.65 -0.38 -9.70
C THR A 87 3.50 -0.50 -8.19
N ILE A 88 4.00 0.50 -7.47
CA ILE A 88 3.73 0.68 -6.06
C ILE A 88 2.68 1.78 -5.92
N SER A 89 1.58 1.48 -5.24
CA SER A 89 0.56 2.45 -4.86
C SER A 89 0.58 2.68 -3.36
N ARG A 90 0.76 3.93 -2.93
CA ARG A 90 0.63 4.34 -1.53
C ARG A 90 -0.80 4.73 -1.23
N PHE A 91 -1.37 4.08 -0.24
CA PHE A 91 -2.62 4.43 0.40
C PHE A 91 -2.33 5.05 1.76
N GLY A 92 -3.03 6.12 2.07
CA GLY A 92 -3.02 6.71 3.39
C GLY A 92 -4.28 6.40 4.15
N ILE A 93 -4.09 5.88 5.37
CA ILE A 93 -5.13 5.60 6.34
C ILE A 93 -5.06 6.69 7.40
N LEU A 94 -6.03 7.61 7.39
CA LEU A 94 -6.03 8.80 8.22
C LEU A 94 -7.23 8.77 9.19
N PRO A 95 -7.01 9.05 10.48
CA PRO A 95 -8.11 9.21 11.41
C PRO A 95 -8.81 10.55 11.16
N VAL A 96 -10.13 10.53 11.24
CA VAL A 96 -11.00 11.69 11.13
C VAL A 96 -11.83 11.78 12.40
N GLU A 97 -11.86 12.96 13.00
CA GLU A 97 -12.71 13.25 14.15
C GLU A 97 -14.00 13.92 13.66
N ASP A 98 -15.01 13.11 13.36
CA ASP A 98 -16.36 13.57 12.99
C ASP A 98 -17.41 12.77 13.78
N GLY A 99 -17.89 13.33 14.90
CA GLY A 99 -18.86 12.67 15.79
C GLY A 99 -18.36 11.37 16.46
N GLY A 100 -17.13 10.97 16.20
CA GLY A 100 -16.47 9.73 16.61
C GLY A 100 -15.11 9.60 15.92
N VAL A 101 -14.41 8.48 16.14
CA VAL A 101 -13.15 8.20 15.46
C VAL A 101 -13.44 7.31 14.26
N GLU A 102 -13.40 7.90 13.07
CA GLU A 102 -13.45 7.18 11.81
C GLU A 102 -12.08 7.13 11.16
N TRP A 103 -11.85 6.16 10.29
CA TRP A 103 -10.63 6.08 9.49
C TRP A 103 -11.00 6.16 8.02
N THR A 104 -10.34 7.07 7.30
CA THR A 104 -10.47 7.21 5.85
C THR A 104 -9.26 6.62 5.15
N CYS A 105 -9.46 6.06 3.96
CA CYS A 105 -8.39 5.51 3.14
C CYS A 105 -8.36 6.22 1.79
N ASN A 106 -7.23 6.81 1.42
CA ASN A 106 -7.06 7.56 0.18
C ASN A 106 -5.79 7.12 -0.56
N VAL A 107 -5.85 7.03 -1.88
CA VAL A 107 -4.65 6.86 -2.70
C VAL A 107 -3.87 8.18 -2.69
N LEU A 108 -2.59 8.12 -2.33
CA LEU A 108 -1.71 9.29 -2.24
C LEU A 108 -0.74 9.38 -3.41
N ARG A 109 -0.13 8.26 -3.82
CA ARG A 109 0.93 8.26 -4.84
C ARG A 109 1.04 6.92 -5.55
N HIS A 110 1.50 6.98 -6.79
CA HIS A 110 1.92 5.83 -7.57
C HIS A 110 3.38 6.00 -7.99
N TRP A 111 4.13 4.90 -7.99
CA TRP A 111 5.43 4.78 -8.61
C TRP A 111 5.42 3.60 -9.57
N ARG A 112 5.70 3.87 -10.85
CA ARG A 112 5.97 2.84 -11.84
C ARG A 112 7.43 2.42 -11.70
N LEU A 113 7.69 1.11 -11.59
CA LEU A 113 9.03 0.57 -11.41
C LEU A 113 9.70 0.20 -12.74
N ASP A 114 8.89 -0.04 -13.78
CA ASP A 114 9.37 -0.48 -15.08
C ASP A 114 9.09 0.57 -16.16
N GLY A 115 10.06 0.85 -17.03
CA GLY A 115 9.90 1.77 -18.16
C GLY A 115 10.01 3.26 -17.77
N ILE A 116 9.56 4.15 -18.67
CA ILE A 116 9.66 5.60 -18.46
C ILE A 116 8.66 6.02 -17.39
N ASN A 117 9.16 6.63 -16.31
CA ASN A 117 8.34 7.26 -15.29
C ASN A 117 7.78 8.57 -15.86
N PRO A 118 6.47 8.71 -16.08
CA PRO A 118 5.91 9.92 -16.71
C PRO A 118 6.06 11.19 -15.83
N ARG A 119 6.55 11.05 -14.60
CA ARG A 119 6.80 12.15 -13.67
C ARG A 119 8.28 12.51 -13.55
N GLU A 120 9.17 11.77 -14.17
CA GLU A 120 10.61 12.06 -14.24
C GLU A 120 11.00 12.24 -15.72
N PRO A 121 11.65 13.36 -16.09
CA PRO A 121 12.00 13.67 -17.48
C PRO A 121 13.04 12.70 -18.06
#